data_AF-A0A3B1C9J4-F1
#
_entry.id   AF-A0A3B1C9J4-F1
#
_cell.length_a   1.000
_cell.length_b   1.000
_cell.length_c   1.000
_cell.angle_alpha   90.00
_cell.angle_beta   90.00
_cell.angle_gamma   90.00
#
_symmetry.space_group_name_H-M   'P 1'
#
loop_
_entity.id
_entity.type
_entity.pdbx_description
1 polymer ?
#
loop_
_entity_poly.entity_id
_entity_poly.type
_entity_poly.pdbx_seq_one_letter_code
_entity_poly.pdbx_strand_id
1 'polypeptide(L)'
;MEEMVFASESMKVMFDSLITYGRRIFEMSMITASLDIKFRGLYPNDYHEGKTNVYLESNNVFFIEKKKLSAFFSTISEPLIRGPVKRGEATFFPGETAKRVRSEALLPLVYEKNLIGVLAFGSAKPGHFQDGQGPLFLKRLSRAISLKMAIFHASNG
;
A
#
# COMPACT_ATOMS: atom_id res chain seq x y z
N MET A 1 -12.03 -2.83 7.50
CA MET A 1 -10.95 -2.87 6.49
C MET A 1 -10.36 -4.27 6.35
N GLU A 2 -10.01 -4.96 7.44
CA GLU A 2 -9.49 -6.33 7.38
C GLU A 2 -10.47 -7.32 6.74
N GLU A 3 -11.76 -7.26 7.09
CA GLU A 3 -12.81 -8.07 6.45
C GLU A 3 -12.87 -7.87 4.93
N MET A 4 -12.77 -6.63 4.46
CA MET A 4 -12.74 -6.32 3.03
C MET A 4 -11.49 -6.90 2.35
N VAL A 5 -10.33 -6.85 3.01
CA VAL A 5 -9.10 -7.49 2.51
C VAL A 5 -9.33 -8.98 2.29
N PHE A 6 -9.91 -9.67 3.28
CA PHE A 6 -10.14 -11.11 3.17
C PHE A 6 -11.26 -11.48 2.18
N ALA A 7 -12.29 -10.63 2.05
CA ALA A 7 -13.37 -10.81 1.09
C ALA A 7 -12.99 -10.51 -0.36
N SER A 8 -11.84 -9.84 -0.59
CA SER A 8 -11.41 -9.47 -1.94
C SER A 8 -11.11 -10.70 -2.81
N GLU A 9 -11.67 -10.73 -4.01
CA GLU A 9 -11.55 -11.86 -4.95
C GLU A 9 -10.26 -11.81 -5.78
N SER A 10 -9.66 -10.62 -5.91
CA SER A 10 -8.39 -10.43 -6.61
C SER A 10 -7.51 -9.37 -5.94
N MET A 11 -6.22 -9.35 -6.28
CA MET A 11 -5.28 -8.32 -5.81
C MET A 11 -5.76 -6.91 -6.19
N LYS A 12 -6.30 -6.74 -7.39
CA LYS A 12 -6.80 -5.45 -7.86
C LYS A 12 -7.97 -4.97 -7.02
N VAL A 13 -8.99 -5.81 -6.82
CA VAL A 13 -10.15 -5.46 -5.98
C VAL A 13 -9.72 -5.07 -4.57
N MET A 14 -8.77 -5.82 -4.00
CA MET A 14 -8.22 -5.53 -2.68
C MET A 14 -7.56 -4.15 -2.61
N PHE A 15 -6.62 -3.85 -3.51
CA PHE A 15 -5.91 -2.56 -3.48
C PHE A 15 -6.81 -1.38 -3.87
N ASP A 16 -7.66 -1.53 -4.88
CA ASP A 16 -8.62 -0.47 -5.27
C ASP A 16 -9.56 -0.15 -4.09
N SER A 17 -10.07 -1.17 -3.41
CA SER A 17 -10.91 -1.00 -2.22
C SER A 17 -10.12 -0.36 -1.07
N LEU A 18 -8.89 -0.81 -0.80
CA LEU A 18 -8.05 -0.21 0.25
C LEU A 18 -7.76 1.27 0.00
N ILE A 19 -7.43 1.65 -1.24
CA ILE A 19 -7.18 3.04 -1.60
C ILE A 19 -8.46 3.86 -1.45
N THR A 20 -9.59 3.32 -1.91
CA THR A 20 -10.89 4.01 -1.88
C THR A 20 -11.41 4.20 -0.46
N TYR A 21 -11.48 3.13 0.32
CA TYR A 21 -11.94 3.18 1.70
C TYR A 21 -10.93 3.87 2.60
N GLY A 22 -9.63 3.67 2.37
CA GLY A 22 -8.57 4.36 3.10
C GLY A 22 -8.67 5.87 2.94
N ARG A 23 -8.94 6.37 1.72
CA ARG A 23 -9.18 7.80 1.48
C ARG A 23 -10.33 8.35 2.32
N ARG A 24 -11.41 7.59 2.46
CA ARG A 24 -12.59 7.98 3.23
C ARG A 24 -12.35 7.90 4.74
N ILE A 25 -11.76 6.81 5.23
CA ILE A 25 -11.62 6.52 6.66
C ILE A 25 -10.52 7.36 7.31
N PHE A 26 -9.40 7.54 6.61
CA PHE A 26 -8.27 8.31 7.15
C PHE A 26 -8.29 9.78 6.75
N GLU A 27 -9.27 10.21 5.93
CA GLU A 27 -9.32 11.54 5.32
C GLU A 27 -8.02 11.87 4.55
N MET A 28 -7.40 10.86 3.94
CA MET A 28 -6.10 11.00 3.27
C MET A 28 -6.25 10.89 1.77
N SER A 29 -5.79 11.90 1.03
CA SER A 29 -5.84 11.86 -0.43
C SER A 29 -4.69 11.07 -1.08
N MET A 30 -3.62 10.76 -0.32
CA MET A 30 -2.38 10.20 -0.86
C MET A 30 -2.15 8.79 -0.29
N ILE A 31 -2.62 7.77 -1.02
CA ILE A 31 -2.40 6.36 -0.70
C ILE A 31 -1.87 5.67 -1.95
N THR A 32 -0.77 4.95 -1.83
CA THR A 32 -0.15 4.21 -2.93
C THR A 32 0.27 2.81 -2.49
N ALA A 33 0.29 1.85 -3.40
CA ALA A 33 0.87 0.54 -3.20
C ALA A 33 2.03 0.35 -4.18
N SER A 34 3.20 -0.05 -3.69
CA SER A 34 4.35 -0.43 -4.51
C SER A 34 4.66 -1.90 -4.29
N LEU A 35 4.51 -2.74 -5.30
CA LEU A 35 4.66 -4.19 -5.23
C LEU A 35 5.92 -4.64 -5.98
N ASP A 36 6.49 -5.77 -5.58
CA ASP A 36 7.56 -6.42 -6.34
C ASP A 36 7.04 -6.78 -7.75
N ILE A 37 7.86 -6.48 -8.77
CA ILE A 37 7.54 -6.69 -10.19
C ILE A 37 7.07 -8.12 -10.51
N LYS A 38 7.50 -9.13 -9.73
CA LYS A 38 7.03 -10.51 -9.92
C LYS A 38 5.52 -10.70 -9.75
N PHE A 39 4.86 -9.83 -8.98
CA PHE A 39 3.41 -9.86 -8.77
C PHE A 39 2.63 -9.21 -9.91
N ARG A 40 3.29 -8.63 -10.91
CA ARG A 40 2.61 -7.97 -12.03
C ARG A 40 1.70 -8.94 -12.79
N GLY A 41 2.10 -10.21 -12.94
CA GLY A 41 1.28 -11.22 -13.61
C GLY A 41 -0.02 -11.58 -12.86
N LEU A 42 -0.10 -11.29 -11.56
CA LEU A 42 -1.28 -11.51 -10.72
C LEU A 42 -2.20 -10.28 -10.67
N TYR A 43 -1.80 -9.18 -11.32
CA TYR A 43 -2.59 -7.97 -11.42
C TYR A 43 -3.17 -7.87 -12.84
N PRO A 44 -4.49 -8.02 -13.01
CA PRO A 44 -5.08 -8.00 -14.35
C PRO A 44 -4.87 -6.63 -15.01
N ASN A 45 -4.44 -6.63 -16.27
CA ASN A 45 -4.23 -5.41 -17.05
C ASN A 45 -5.55 -4.64 -17.30
N ASP A 46 -6.69 -5.36 -17.41
CA ASP A 46 -7.93 -4.82 -17.99
C ASP A 46 -9.23 -5.21 -17.25
N TYR A 47 -9.22 -5.42 -15.93
CA TYR A 47 -10.38 -6.10 -15.29
C TYR A 47 -11.72 -5.35 -15.43
N HIS A 48 -12.68 -6.02 -16.09
CA HIS A 48 -14.12 -5.74 -16.09
C HIS A 48 -14.85 -6.81 -15.28
N GLU A 49 -15.75 -6.39 -14.39
CA GLU A 49 -16.90 -7.21 -14.01
C GLU A 49 -18.08 -6.34 -13.55
N GLY A 50 -19.20 -6.39 -14.29
CA GLY A 50 -20.54 -6.00 -13.82
C GLY A 50 -20.92 -4.50 -13.76
N LYS A 51 -21.59 -4.02 -14.82
CA LYS A 51 -22.53 -2.86 -15.01
C LYS A 51 -22.35 -1.50 -14.30
N THR A 52 -21.35 -1.30 -13.45
CA THR A 52 -21.03 0.01 -12.88
C THR A 52 -19.54 0.20 -12.99
N ASN A 53 -19.13 0.82 -14.09
CA ASN A 53 -17.74 1.22 -14.34
C ASN A 53 -17.32 2.24 -13.28
N VAL A 54 -16.73 1.76 -12.19
CA VAL A 54 -16.04 2.60 -11.22
C VAL A 54 -14.55 2.42 -11.46
N TYR A 55 -14.02 3.17 -12.42
CA TYR A 55 -12.58 3.32 -12.61
C TYR A 55 -12.02 4.15 -11.45
N LEU A 56 -11.67 3.51 -10.34
CA LEU A 56 -10.87 4.13 -9.29
C LEU A 56 -9.39 3.85 -9.60
N GLU A 57 -8.90 4.59 -10.60
CA GLU A 57 -7.48 4.91 -10.87
C GLU A 57 -6.44 3.86 -10.42
N SER A 58 -6.12 2.94 -11.33
CA SER A 58 -4.91 2.10 -11.32
C SER A 58 -3.59 2.87 -11.17
N ASN A 59 -3.63 4.21 -11.16
CA ASN A 59 -2.49 5.12 -10.98
C ASN A 59 -1.84 5.08 -9.60
N ASN A 60 -2.38 4.33 -8.64
CA ASN A 60 -1.87 4.29 -7.27
C ASN A 60 -1.21 2.96 -6.91
N VAL A 61 -1.21 1.98 -7.82
CA VAL A 61 -0.49 0.70 -7.66
C VAL A 61 0.67 0.67 -8.64
N PHE A 62 1.88 0.45 -8.14
CA PHE A 62 3.13 0.46 -8.90
C PHE A 62 3.86 -0.85 -8.73
N PHE A 63 4.65 -1.22 -9.74
CA PHE A 63 5.52 -2.38 -9.68
C PHE A 63 6.98 -1.93 -9.73
N ILE A 64 7.78 -2.37 -8.76
CA ILE A 64 9.17 -1.95 -8.59
C ILE A 64 10.08 -3.15 -8.31
N GLU A 65 11.39 -2.96 -8.54
CA GLU A 65 12.39 -3.97 -8.21
C GLU A 65 12.52 -4.17 -6.69
N LYS A 66 12.61 -5.42 -6.25
CA LYS A 66 12.79 -5.80 -4.83
C LYS A 66 13.91 -5.03 -4.12
N LYS A 67 15.03 -4.77 -4.81
CA LYS A 67 16.20 -4.07 -4.24
C LYS A 67 15.83 -2.66 -3.73
N LYS A 68 14.87 -1.99 -4.38
CA LYS A 68 14.38 -0.66 -3.97
C LYS A 68 13.49 -0.74 -2.73
N LEU A 69 12.79 -1.85 -2.51
CA LEU A 69 11.93 -2.07 -1.34
C LEU A 69 12.76 -2.31 -0.07
N SER A 70 13.77 -3.19 -0.15
CA SER A 70 14.55 -3.63 1.02
C SER A 70 15.37 -2.54 1.69
N ALA A 71 15.73 -1.47 0.97
CA ALA A 71 16.52 -0.37 1.50
C ALA A 71 15.76 0.47 2.56
N PHE A 72 14.43 0.36 2.64
CA PHE A 72 13.60 1.23 3.50
C PHE A 72 13.21 0.60 4.84
N PHE A 73 13.31 -0.72 5.00
CA PHE A 73 12.89 -1.41 6.22
C PHE A 73 14.06 -2.14 6.85
N SER A 74 14.56 -1.60 7.98
CA SER A 74 15.54 -2.30 8.82
C SER A 74 14.93 -3.53 9.51
N THR A 75 13.64 -3.46 9.82
CA THR A 75 12.83 -4.58 10.32
C THR A 75 11.61 -4.76 9.42
N ILE A 76 11.54 -5.88 8.71
CA ILE A 76 10.54 -6.12 7.66
C ILE A 76 9.09 -6.19 8.17
N SER A 77 8.86 -6.29 9.48
CA SER A 77 7.53 -6.54 10.06
C SER A 77 6.85 -5.32 10.69
N GLU A 78 7.53 -4.17 10.80
CA GLU A 78 6.99 -2.99 11.46
C GLU A 78 6.70 -1.88 10.45
N PRO A 79 5.52 -1.24 10.50
CA PRO A 79 5.27 -0.02 9.77
C PRO A 79 6.30 1.05 10.12
N LEU A 80 6.82 1.75 9.11
CA LEU A 80 7.71 2.89 9.29
C LEU A 80 6.87 4.17 9.29
N ILE A 81 6.88 4.88 10.41
CA ILE A 81 6.21 6.17 10.56
C ILE A 81 7.26 7.28 10.43
N ARG A 82 7.02 8.27 9.56
CA ARG A 82 7.95 9.39 9.36
C ARG A 82 7.22 10.72 9.33
N GLY A 83 7.70 11.67 10.12
CA GLY A 83 7.29 13.06 10.07
C GLY A 83 8.24 13.92 10.90
N PRO A 84 8.76 15.05 10.39
CA PRO A 84 8.53 15.64 9.07
C PRO A 84 9.35 14.98 7.93
N VAL A 85 8.75 14.85 6.74
CA VAL A 85 9.39 14.39 5.50
C VAL A 85 9.69 15.60 4.62
N LYS A 86 10.92 15.73 4.11
CA LYS A 86 11.29 16.85 3.22
C LYS A 86 10.66 16.70 1.85
N ARG A 87 10.49 17.83 1.16
CA ARG A 87 9.88 17.88 -0.17
C ARG A 87 10.63 16.98 -1.15
N GLY A 88 9.94 16.01 -1.74
CA GLY A 88 10.50 15.09 -2.74
C GLY A 88 11.19 13.86 -2.16
N GLU A 89 11.30 13.71 -0.84
CA GLU A 89 11.91 12.54 -0.19
C GLU A 89 10.90 11.40 0.06
N ALA A 90 9.62 11.61 -0.23
CA ALA A 90 8.57 10.60 -0.08
C ALA A 90 8.58 9.60 -1.26
N THR A 91 9.50 8.63 -1.20
CA THR A 91 9.88 7.74 -2.31
C THR A 91 8.74 6.91 -2.90
N PHE A 92 7.75 6.51 -2.10
CA PHE A 92 6.64 5.64 -2.55
C PHE A 92 5.46 6.41 -3.15
N PHE A 93 5.61 7.71 -3.37
CA PHE A 93 4.60 8.56 -4.00
C PHE A 93 5.12 9.07 -5.35
N PRO A 94 4.34 8.99 -6.43
CA PRO A 94 4.79 9.43 -7.75
C PRO A 94 4.75 10.96 -7.90
N GLY A 95 5.64 11.49 -8.74
CA GLY A 95 5.54 12.85 -9.32
C GLY A 95 5.30 13.98 -8.31
N GLU A 96 4.30 14.81 -8.58
CA GLU A 96 3.95 15.96 -7.72
C GLU A 96 3.42 15.54 -6.34
N THR A 97 2.92 14.30 -6.19
CA THR A 97 2.45 13.81 -4.89
C THR A 97 3.60 13.72 -3.89
N ALA A 98 4.78 13.21 -4.29
CA ALA A 98 5.97 13.20 -3.44
C ALA A 98 6.38 14.59 -2.94
N LYS A 99 6.13 15.64 -3.75
CA LYS A 99 6.43 17.02 -3.37
C LYS A 99 5.44 17.60 -2.36
N ARG A 100 4.27 16.98 -2.17
CA ARG A 100 3.23 17.42 -1.22
C ARG A 100 3.24 16.66 0.10
N VAL A 101 3.76 15.44 0.13
CA VAL A 101 3.89 14.64 1.36
C VAL A 101 4.86 15.32 2.33
N ARG A 102 4.43 15.43 3.59
CA ARG A 102 5.17 16.01 4.73
C ARG A 102 5.19 15.10 5.95
N SER A 103 4.33 14.09 5.99
CA SER A 103 4.44 12.94 6.88
C SER A 103 3.88 11.71 6.17
N GLU A 104 4.38 10.53 6.51
CA GLU A 104 3.94 9.27 5.90
C GLU A 104 3.98 8.09 6.86
N ALA A 105 3.16 7.08 6.55
CA ALA A 105 3.20 5.76 7.15
C ALA A 105 3.43 4.73 6.04
N LEU A 106 4.51 3.97 6.13
CA LEU A 106 4.88 2.94 5.16
C LEU A 106 4.67 1.57 5.79
N LEU A 107 3.73 0.82 5.26
CA LEU A 107 3.36 -0.50 5.76
C LEU A 107 4.08 -1.55 4.90
N PRO A 108 5.00 -2.34 5.47
CA PRO A 108 5.64 -3.41 4.71
C PRO A 108 4.61 -4.51 4.42
N LEU A 109 4.65 -5.05 3.21
CA LEU A 109 3.88 -6.23 2.82
C LEU A 109 4.87 -7.40 2.70
N VAL A 110 4.65 -8.46 3.49
CA VAL A 110 5.64 -9.53 3.66
C VAL A 110 5.02 -10.88 3.35
N TYR A 111 5.71 -11.69 2.54
CA TYR A 111 5.34 -13.07 2.26
C TYR A 111 6.57 -13.96 2.41
N GLU A 112 6.46 -15.06 3.16
CA GLU A 112 7.59 -15.99 3.44
C GLU A 112 8.87 -15.26 3.87
N LYS A 113 8.76 -14.32 4.82
CA LYS A 113 9.87 -13.46 5.30
C LYS A 113 10.52 -12.57 4.21
N ASN A 114 9.91 -12.46 3.04
CA ASN A 114 10.34 -11.56 1.97
C ASN A 114 9.44 -10.32 1.93
N LEU A 115 10.04 -9.13 1.89
CA LEU A 115 9.32 -7.91 1.56
C LEU A 115 8.88 -7.97 0.09
N ILE A 116 7.57 -7.99 -0.12
CA ILE A 116 6.92 -8.10 -1.44
C ILE A 116 6.26 -6.80 -1.88
N GLY A 117 6.21 -5.80 -1.01
CA GLY A 117 5.69 -4.48 -1.36
C GLY A 117 5.57 -3.56 -0.16
N VAL A 118 5.03 -2.37 -0.41
CA VAL A 118 4.75 -1.32 0.56
C VAL A 118 3.40 -0.72 0.25
N LEU A 119 2.54 -0.59 1.26
CA LEU A 119 1.38 0.29 1.22
C LEU A 119 1.76 1.60 1.94
N ALA A 120 1.78 2.71 1.21
CA ALA A 120 2.17 4.01 1.72
C ALA A 120 0.96 4.92 1.89
N PHE A 121 0.87 5.55 3.06
CA PHE A 121 -0.08 6.62 3.36
C PHE A 121 0.69 7.92 3.53
N GLY A 122 0.26 8.98 2.88
CA GLY A 122 0.93 10.28 2.89
C GLY A 122 0.00 11.40 3.32
N SER A 123 0.53 12.37 4.05
CA SER A 123 -0.20 13.57 4.45
C SER A 123 0.61 14.82 4.15
N ALA A 124 -0.07 15.90 3.76
CA ALA A 124 0.55 17.22 3.62
C ALA A 124 0.79 17.90 4.98
N LYS A 125 0.19 17.38 6.06
CA LYS A 125 0.37 17.85 7.44
C LYS A 125 1.59 17.13 8.06
N PRO A 126 2.65 17.82 8.47
CA PRO A 126 3.86 17.18 9.02
C PRO A 126 3.64 16.39 10.32
N GLY A 127 2.60 16.74 11.09
CA GLY A 127 2.25 16.07 12.36
C GLY A 127 1.13 15.05 12.27
N HIS A 128 0.67 14.69 11.06
CA HIS A 128 -0.41 13.69 10.92
C HIS A 128 0.05 12.27 11.23
N PHE A 129 1.27 11.93 10.82
CA PHE A 129 1.95 10.72 11.26
C PHE A 129 3.13 11.08 12.15
N GLN A 130 3.00 10.78 13.44
CA GLN A 130 4.04 10.95 14.45
C GLN A 130 4.20 9.64 15.23
N ASP A 131 5.41 9.39 15.71
CA ASP A 131 5.69 8.22 16.55
C ASP A 131 4.76 8.19 17.77
N GLY A 132 4.19 7.00 18.04
CA GLY A 132 3.27 6.76 19.17
C GLY A 132 1.78 6.77 18.82
N GLN A 133 1.35 7.24 17.64
CA GLN A 133 -0.06 7.21 17.22
C GLN A 133 -0.31 6.30 16.00
N GLY A 134 -1.26 5.38 16.11
CA GLY A 134 -1.70 4.52 15.00
C GLY A 134 -0.94 3.21 14.66
N PRO A 135 0.16 2.79 15.31
CA PRO A 135 0.95 1.66 14.82
C PRO A 135 0.20 0.32 14.88
N LEU A 136 -0.71 0.13 15.84
CA LEU A 136 -1.39 -1.17 16.00
C LEU A 136 -2.35 -1.46 14.85
N PHE A 137 -3.16 -0.47 14.44
CA PHE A 137 -4.09 -0.64 13.32
C PHE A 137 -3.32 -0.86 12.01
N LEU A 138 -2.32 -0.02 11.71
CA LEU A 138 -1.52 -0.13 10.48
C LEU A 138 -0.76 -1.45 10.41
N LYS A 139 -0.26 -1.93 11.55
CA LYS A 139 0.39 -3.25 11.66
C LYS A 139 -0.58 -4.40 11.40
N ARG A 140 -1.81 -4.35 11.94
CA ARG A 140 -2.83 -5.36 11.63
C ARG A 140 -3.22 -5.34 10.15
N LEU A 141 -3.40 -4.16 9.58
CA LEU A 141 -3.70 -3.99 8.16
C LEU A 141 -2.59 -4.55 7.27
N SER A 142 -1.34 -4.19 7.55
CA SER A 142 -0.14 -4.74 6.88
C SER A 142 -0.14 -6.27 6.89
N ARG A 143 -0.42 -6.89 8.05
CA ARG A 143 -0.49 -8.34 8.20
C ARG A 143 -1.65 -8.97 7.42
N ALA A 144 -2.84 -8.38 7.49
CA ALA A 144 -4.01 -8.89 6.75
C ALA A 144 -3.75 -8.89 5.23
N ILE A 145 -3.20 -7.79 4.70
CA ILE A 145 -2.85 -7.68 3.28
C ILE A 145 -1.77 -8.70 2.92
N SER A 146 -0.73 -8.81 3.74
CA SER A 146 0.35 -9.79 3.56
C SER A 146 -0.17 -11.23 3.47
N LEU A 147 -1.09 -11.62 4.37
CA LEU A 147 -1.73 -12.92 4.35
C LEU A 147 -2.60 -13.12 3.11
N LYS A 148 -3.37 -12.11 2.71
CA LYS A 148 -4.21 -12.22 1.52
C LYS A 148 -3.38 -12.33 0.23
N MET A 149 -2.26 -11.62 0.15
CA MET A 149 -1.28 -11.74 -0.93
C MET A 149 -0.71 -13.17 -1.03
N ALA A 150 -0.47 -13.83 0.10
CA ALA A 150 -0.06 -15.24 0.14
C ALA A 150 -1.09 -16.15 -0.52
N ILE A 151 -2.37 -15.96 -0.19
CA ILE A 151 -3.49 -16.73 -0.76
C ILE A 151 -3.56 -16.53 -2.28
N PHE A 152 -3.50 -15.27 -2.75
CA PHE A 152 -3.51 -14.99 -4.19
C PHE A 152 -2.35 -15.65 -4.93
N HIS A 153 -1.15 -15.67 -4.34
CA HIS A 153 0.00 -16.33 -4.95
C HIS A 153 -0.19 -17.86 -5.01
N ALA A 154 -0.67 -18.47 -3.93
CA ALA A 154 -0.88 -19.92 -3.87
C ALA A 154 -2.01 -20.42 -4.79
N SER A 155 -3.03 -19.61 -5.05
CA SER A 155 -4.16 -19.98 -5.93
C SER A 155 -3.85 -19.84 -7.43
N ASN A 156 -2.71 -19.23 -7.81
CA ASN A 156 -2.31 -18.99 -9.19
C ASN A 156 -1.01 -19.71 -9.60
N GLY A 157 -0.45 -20.55 -8.72
CA GLY A 157 0.71 -21.40 -9.00
C GLY A 157 0.31 -22.86 -9.06
#